data_AF-A0A7Z7HXH8-F1
#
_entry.id   AF-A0A7Z7HXH8-F1
#
_cell.length_a   1.000
_cell.length_b   1.000
_cell.length_c   1.000
_cell.angle_alpha   90.00
_cell.angle_beta   90.00
_cell.angle_gamma   90.00
#
_symmetry.space_group_name_H-M   'P 1'
#
loop_
_entity.id
_entity.type
_entity.pdbx_description
1 polymer ?
#
loop_
_entity_poly.entity_id
_entity_poly.type
_entity_poly.pdbx_seq_one_letter_code
_entity_poly.pdbx_strand_id
1 'polypeptide(L)'
;MIKIKKIPILRVVYRISNAYCYKGDMRFVMYTAPRHLWLSRIGKGVFISLLLSFLASVLNAFLGNDLYDPRKMVLGTFPSILGFGIGVFALLFALPKEFNQHLDSLGTDAQAKMLPADMAYPLMVYAISILLCGFFTIFGNYFVIYFFSGFLFYYGILVTFDLLSSIFSTAMFVFSSKK
;
A
#
# COMPACT_ATOMS: atom_id res chain seq x y z
N MET A 1 5.60 -11.09 -22.12
CA MET A 1 4.40 -10.40 -21.58
C MET A 1 3.23 -11.40 -21.53
N ILE A 2 3.31 -12.41 -20.66
CA ILE A 2 2.55 -13.66 -20.82
C ILE A 2 1.57 -13.90 -19.64
N LYS A 3 0.29 -14.07 -19.98
CA LYS A 3 -0.81 -14.73 -19.24
C LYS A 3 -1.36 -14.20 -17.90
N ILE A 4 -0.93 -13.05 -17.36
CA ILE A 4 -1.61 -12.45 -16.18
C ILE A 4 -3.01 -11.86 -16.53
N LYS A 5 -3.34 -11.70 -17.82
CA LYS A 5 -4.57 -11.03 -18.30
C LYS A 5 -5.90 -11.77 -18.05
N LYS A 6 -5.90 -13.03 -17.57
CA LYS A 6 -7.14 -13.84 -17.47
C LYS A 6 -7.86 -13.74 -16.12
N ILE A 7 -7.20 -13.28 -15.06
CA ILE A 7 -7.80 -13.20 -13.73
C ILE A 7 -8.06 -11.72 -13.39
N PRO A 8 -9.33 -11.28 -13.23
CA PRO A 8 -9.67 -9.86 -13.05
C PRO A 8 -8.94 -9.20 -11.88
N ILE A 9 -8.87 -9.88 -10.73
CA ILE A 9 -8.24 -9.35 -9.50
C ILE A 9 -6.74 -9.14 -9.71
N LEU A 10 -6.03 -10.15 -10.20
CA LEU A 10 -4.59 -10.07 -10.46
C LEU A 10 -4.23 -8.95 -11.45
N ARG A 11 -5.10 -8.70 -12.44
CA ARG A 11 -4.93 -7.59 -13.37
C ARG A 11 -4.98 -6.23 -12.67
N VAL A 12 -5.94 -6.04 -11.76
CA VAL A 12 -6.06 -4.80 -10.97
C VAL A 12 -4.84 -4.63 -10.08
N VAL A 13 -4.47 -5.68 -9.34
CA VAL A 13 -3.32 -5.66 -8.43
C VAL A 13 -2.04 -5.29 -9.17
N TYR A 14 -1.80 -5.94 -10.31
CA TYR A 14 -0.66 -5.65 -11.14
C TYR A 14 -0.65 -4.21 -11.66
N ARG A 15 -1.80 -3.71 -12.15
CA ARG A 15 -1.90 -2.35 -12.70
C ARG A 15 -1.59 -1.28 -11.66
N ILE A 16 -2.16 -1.40 -10.45
CA ILE A 16 -1.93 -0.46 -9.36
C ILE A 16 -0.47 -0.53 -8.89
N SER A 17 0.07 -1.74 -8.71
CA SER A 17 1.47 -1.93 -8.32
C SER A 17 2.45 -1.36 -9.35
N ASN A 18 2.15 -1.55 -10.64
CA ASN A 18 2.95 -1.00 -11.74
C ASN A 18 2.90 0.53 -11.75
N ALA A 19 1.73 1.14 -11.52
CA ALA A 19 1.57 2.59 -11.39
C ALA A 19 2.37 3.15 -10.20
N TYR A 20 2.33 2.46 -9.06
CA TYR A 20 3.10 2.82 -7.87
C TYR A 20 4.62 2.76 -8.13
N CYS A 21 5.10 1.71 -8.80
CA CYS A 21 6.51 1.60 -9.19
C CYS A 21 6.94 2.72 -10.15
N TYR A 22 6.06 3.12 -11.06
CA TYR A 22 6.29 4.23 -11.99
C TYR A 22 6.09 5.61 -11.37
N LYS A 23 5.76 5.70 -10.07
CA LYS A 23 5.47 6.99 -9.43
C LYS A 23 4.35 7.72 -10.21
N GLY A 24 3.23 7.05 -10.48
CA GLY A 24 2.08 7.67 -11.16
C GLY A 24 2.30 8.11 -12.62
N ASP A 25 3.48 7.87 -13.21
CA ASP A 25 3.74 8.16 -14.62
C ASP A 25 2.89 7.29 -15.55
N MET A 26 2.13 7.93 -16.45
CA MET A 26 1.22 7.30 -17.43
C MET A 26 1.85 6.16 -18.25
N ARG A 27 3.18 6.07 -18.34
CA ARG A 27 3.90 4.91 -18.88
C ARG A 27 3.44 3.59 -18.26
N PHE A 28 2.87 3.58 -17.05
CA PHE A 28 2.32 2.38 -16.41
C PHE A 28 1.18 1.72 -17.19
N VAL A 29 0.49 2.46 -18.07
CA VAL A 29 -0.63 1.97 -18.87
C VAL A 29 -0.13 1.10 -20.03
N MET A 30 0.99 1.47 -20.64
CA MET A 30 1.53 0.82 -21.83
C MET A 30 2.69 -0.13 -21.51
N TYR A 31 3.51 0.20 -20.50
CA TYR A 31 4.76 -0.49 -20.19
C TYR A 31 4.78 -1.05 -18.78
N THR A 32 5.58 -2.09 -18.60
CA THR A 32 5.86 -2.68 -17.28
C THR A 32 7.09 -2.01 -16.68
N ALA A 33 7.00 -1.60 -15.42
CA ALA A 33 8.08 -0.95 -14.72
C ALA A 33 9.30 -1.88 -14.68
N PRO A 34 10.51 -1.36 -14.99
CA PRO A 34 11.72 -2.15 -14.93
C PRO A 34 11.96 -2.67 -13.51
N ARG A 35 12.58 -3.86 -13.40
CA ARG A 35 12.72 -4.60 -12.13
C ARG A 35 13.38 -3.78 -11.00
N HIS A 36 14.31 -2.89 -11.33
CA HIS A 36 14.96 -2.05 -10.32
C HIS A 36 13.99 -1.09 -9.62
N LEU A 37 12.94 -0.61 -10.30
CA LEU A 37 11.91 0.24 -9.68
C LEU A 37 11.08 -0.55 -8.68
N TRP A 38 10.68 -1.78 -9.03
CA TRP A 38 9.99 -2.71 -8.14
C TRP A 38 10.80 -2.99 -6.87
N LEU A 39 12.09 -3.30 -7.03
CA LEU A 39 13.00 -3.53 -5.91
C LEU A 39 13.16 -2.28 -5.03
N SER A 40 13.28 -1.10 -5.64
CA SER A 40 13.48 0.15 -4.91
C SER A 40 12.26 0.57 -4.07
N ARG A 41 11.04 0.35 -4.59
CA ARG A 41 9.78 0.80 -3.97
C ARG A 41 9.15 -0.27 -3.10
N ILE A 42 9.01 -1.48 -3.63
CA ILE A 42 8.31 -2.58 -2.96
C ILE A 42 9.32 -3.49 -2.24
N GLY A 43 10.44 -3.79 -2.89
CA GLY A 43 11.40 -4.79 -2.40
C GLY A 43 11.95 -4.51 -1.01
N LYS A 44 12.33 -3.27 -0.70
CA LYS A 44 12.84 -2.88 0.63
C LYS A 44 11.80 -3.10 1.72
N GLY A 45 10.57 -2.64 1.49
CA GLY A 45 9.46 -2.83 2.44
C GLY A 45 9.16 -4.30 2.67
N VAL A 46 9.08 -5.09 1.59
CA VAL A 46 8.85 -6.54 1.67
C VAL A 46 9.95 -7.23 2.49
N PHE A 47 11.22 -6.90 2.24
CA PHE A 47 12.34 -7.49 2.98
C PHE A 47 12.28 -7.16 4.48
N ILE A 48 12.06 -5.89 4.83
CA ILE A 48 11.94 -5.45 6.22
C ILE A 48 10.76 -6.14 6.91
N SER A 49 9.59 -6.21 6.24
CA SER A 49 8.41 -6.87 6.80
C SER A 49 8.58 -8.37 6.99
N LEU A 50 9.31 -9.04 6.09
CA LEU A 50 9.65 -10.46 6.25
C LEU A 50 10.56 -10.67 7.47
N LEU A 51 11.58 -9.82 7.62
CA LEU A 51 12.48 -9.88 8.77
C LEU A 51 11.75 -9.63 10.10
N LEU A 52 10.92 -8.59 10.16
CA LEU A 52 10.13 -8.26 11.35
C LEU A 52 9.14 -9.37 11.68
N SER A 53 8.48 -9.94 10.68
CA SER A 53 7.55 -11.05 10.89
C SER A 53 8.25 -12.31 11.39
N PHE A 54 9.43 -12.62 10.83
CA PHE A 54 10.24 -13.75 11.28
C PHE A 54 10.63 -13.58 12.75
N LEU A 55 11.19 -12.42 13.09
CA LEU A 55 11.60 -12.10 14.47
C LEU A 55 10.42 -12.16 15.44
N ALA A 56 9.28 -11.55 15.09
CA ALA A 56 8.08 -11.57 15.93
C ALA A 56 7.54 -12.99 16.12
N SER A 57 7.52 -13.81 15.07
CA SER A 57 7.07 -15.20 15.14
C SER A 57 7.98 -16.07 16.01
N VAL A 58 9.30 -15.88 15.89
CA VAL A 58 10.29 -16.59 16.70
C VAL A 58 10.19 -16.17 18.17
N LEU A 59 10.15 -14.87 18.46
CA LEU A 59 9.99 -14.35 19.82
C LEU A 59 8.69 -14.86 20.46
N ASN A 60 7.60 -14.91 19.70
CA ASN A 60 6.34 -15.42 20.19
C ASN A 60 6.42 -16.91 20.57
N ALA A 61 7.10 -17.72 19.74
CA ALA A 61 7.34 -19.13 20.02
C ALA A 61 8.20 -19.36 21.27
N PHE A 62 9.18 -18.48 21.53
CA PHE A 62 10.03 -18.57 22.73
C PHE A 62 9.34 -18.09 24.02
N LEU A 63 8.56 -17.02 23.93
CA LEU A 63 7.94 -16.39 25.10
C LEU A 63 6.61 -17.05 25.51
N GLY A 64 5.99 -17.84 24.61
CA GLY A 64 4.70 -18.49 24.89
C GLY A 64 3.56 -17.50 25.15
N ASN A 65 3.67 -16.27 24.66
CA ASN A 65 2.72 -15.20 24.96
C ASN A 65 1.56 -15.18 23.96
N ASP A 66 0.33 -15.40 24.43
CA ASP A 66 -0.88 -15.22 23.62
C ASP A 66 -1.21 -13.75 23.26
N LEU A 67 -0.36 -12.81 23.69
CA LEU A 67 -0.54 -11.36 23.47
C LEU A 67 -0.32 -10.94 22.01
N TYR A 68 0.46 -11.70 21.24
CA TYR A 68 0.73 -11.40 19.83
C TYR A 68 -0.17 -12.24 18.93
N ASP A 69 -1.30 -11.67 18.46
CA ASP A 69 -2.10 -12.28 17.38
C ASP A 69 -2.14 -11.33 16.16
N PRO A 70 -1.23 -11.50 15.19
CA PRO A 70 -1.16 -10.61 14.03
C PRO A 70 -2.43 -10.65 13.18
N ARG A 71 -3.25 -11.71 13.27
CA ARG A 71 -4.52 -11.75 12.54
C ARG A 71 -5.51 -10.73 13.09
N LYS A 72 -5.65 -10.70 14.42
CA LYS A 72 -6.53 -9.74 15.10
C LYS A 72 -6.07 -8.32 14.83
N MET A 73 -4.76 -8.10 14.74
CA MET A 73 -4.19 -6.80 14.37
C MET A 73 -4.55 -6.41 12.93
N VAL A 74 -4.37 -7.30 11.95
CA VAL A 74 -4.76 -7.02 10.54
C VAL A 74 -6.26 -6.74 10.43
N LEU A 75 -7.10 -7.64 10.95
CA LEU A 75 -8.55 -7.55 10.83
C LEU A 75 -9.15 -6.41 11.67
N GLY A 76 -8.49 -6.00 12.75
CA GLY A 76 -8.93 -4.90 13.60
C GLY A 76 -8.44 -3.52 13.12
N THR A 77 -7.23 -3.43 12.59
CA THR A 77 -6.60 -2.14 12.24
C THR A 77 -6.86 -1.75 10.78
N PHE A 78 -6.72 -2.67 9.83
CA PHE A 78 -6.71 -2.32 8.41
C PHE A 78 -8.06 -1.87 7.84
N PRO A 79 -9.23 -2.39 8.27
CA PRO A 79 -10.51 -1.84 7.81
C PRO A 79 -10.65 -0.34 8.13
N SER A 80 -10.19 0.09 9.30
CA SER A 80 -10.22 1.50 9.71
C SER A 80 -9.28 2.36 8.86
N ILE A 81 -8.06 1.90 8.59
CA ILE A 81 -7.10 2.62 7.73
C ILE A 81 -7.61 2.65 6.28
N LEU A 82 -8.18 1.56 5.78
CA LEU A 82 -8.79 1.47 4.45
C LEU A 82 -9.93 2.49 4.32
N GLY A 83 -10.83 2.54 5.30
CA GLY A 83 -11.92 3.53 5.35
C GLY A 83 -11.41 4.97 5.38
N PHE A 84 -10.40 5.25 6.20
CA PHE A 84 -9.74 6.56 6.25
C PHE A 84 -9.17 6.96 4.88
N GLY A 85 -8.38 6.09 4.25
CA GLY A 85 -7.75 6.44 2.97
C GLY A 85 -8.75 6.57 1.82
N ILE A 86 -9.84 5.81 1.82
CA ILE A 86 -10.97 6.03 0.88
C ILE A 86 -11.59 7.41 1.12
N GLY A 87 -11.80 7.80 2.38
CA GLY A 87 -12.34 9.12 2.73
C GLY A 87 -11.45 10.26 2.25
N VAL A 88 -10.14 10.19 2.49
CA VAL A 88 -9.18 11.18 1.97
C VAL A 88 -9.17 11.20 0.44
N PHE A 89 -9.24 10.02 -0.20
CA PHE A 89 -9.27 9.93 -1.66
C PHE A 89 -10.54 10.57 -2.25
N ALA A 90 -11.70 10.39 -1.61
CA ALA A 90 -12.95 11.05 -2.03
C ALA A 90 -12.86 12.57 -1.89
N LEU A 91 -12.24 13.08 -0.82
CA LEU A 91 -12.02 14.52 -0.64
C LEU A 91 -11.18 15.11 -1.77
N LEU A 92 -10.16 14.40 -2.26
CA LEU A 92 -9.34 14.87 -3.39
C LEU A 92 -10.16 15.06 -4.68
N PHE A 93 -11.17 14.23 -4.94
CA PHE A 93 -12.06 14.42 -6.10
C PHE A 93 -13.12 15.49 -5.89
N ALA A 94 -13.47 15.77 -4.63
CA ALA A 94 -14.38 16.86 -4.28
C ALA A 94 -13.70 18.24 -4.38
N LEU A 95 -12.36 18.30 -4.50
CA LEU A 95 -11.64 19.56 -4.65
C LEU A 95 -11.93 20.22 -6.01
N PRO A 96 -12.05 21.57 -6.07
CA PRO A 96 -12.35 22.30 -7.29
C PRO A 96 -11.32 22.08 -8.40
N LYS A 97 -11.73 22.18 -9.67
CA LYS A 97 -10.84 21.99 -10.84
C LYS A 97 -9.67 22.99 -10.88
N GLU A 98 -9.83 24.17 -10.27
CA GLU A 98 -8.74 25.16 -10.16
C GLU A 98 -7.53 24.60 -9.41
N PHE A 99 -7.75 23.64 -8.49
CA PHE A 99 -6.70 22.94 -7.75
C PHE A 99 -5.83 22.07 -8.65
N ASN A 100 -6.46 21.30 -9.55
CA ASN A 100 -5.74 20.47 -10.52
C ASN A 100 -5.00 21.35 -11.55
N GLN A 101 -5.60 22.46 -11.97
CA GLN A 101 -4.98 23.41 -12.88
C GLN A 101 -3.78 24.14 -12.26
N HIS A 102 -3.82 24.45 -10.95
CA HIS A 102 -2.67 25.00 -10.24
C HIS A 102 -1.52 23.99 -10.14
N LEU A 103 -1.81 22.72 -9.86
CA LEU A 103 -0.82 21.64 -9.84
C LEU A 103 -0.12 21.44 -11.20
N ASP A 104 -0.87 21.55 -12.30
CA ASP A 104 -0.35 21.47 -13.67
C ASP A 104 0.50 22.70 -14.05
N SER A 105 0.14 23.90 -13.57
CA SER A 105 0.83 25.16 -13.87
C SER A 105 2.19 25.35 -13.18
N LEU A 106 2.44 24.61 -12.08
CA LEU A 106 3.67 24.72 -11.28
C LEU A 106 4.83 23.83 -11.81
N GLY A 107 4.67 23.19 -12.97
CA GLY A 107 5.70 22.33 -13.59
C GLY A 107 5.95 21.01 -12.85
N THR A 108 5.21 20.76 -11.77
CA THR A 108 5.27 19.57 -10.91
C THR A 108 4.29 18.49 -11.33
N ASP A 109 4.21 18.30 -12.65
CA ASP A 109 3.43 17.28 -13.34
C ASP A 109 3.63 15.87 -12.72
N ALA A 110 4.81 15.61 -12.17
CA ALA A 110 5.13 14.35 -11.52
C ALA A 110 4.41 14.15 -10.17
N GLN A 111 4.39 15.13 -9.28
CA GLN A 111 4.00 14.91 -7.87
C GLN A 111 2.47 14.84 -7.69
N ALA A 112 1.72 15.64 -8.46
CA ALA A 112 0.26 15.57 -8.51
C ALA A 112 -0.24 14.27 -9.15
N LYS A 113 0.43 13.81 -10.22
CA LYS A 113 0.11 12.55 -10.92
C LYS A 113 0.52 11.31 -10.11
N MET A 114 1.50 11.45 -9.21
CA MET A 114 1.92 10.42 -8.26
C MET A 114 0.87 10.11 -7.21
N LEU A 115 0.11 11.12 -6.77
CA LEU A 115 -0.75 11.02 -5.60
C LEU A 115 -1.81 9.91 -5.69
N PRO A 116 -2.57 9.75 -6.80
CA PRO A 116 -3.54 8.67 -6.89
C PRO A 116 -2.91 7.28 -6.83
N ALA A 117 -1.73 7.10 -7.42
CA ALA A 117 -1.01 5.82 -7.40
C ALA A 117 -0.42 5.51 -6.01
N ASP A 118 0.17 6.52 -5.36
CA ASP A 118 0.76 6.42 -4.03
C ASP A 118 -0.29 6.24 -2.93
N MET A 119 -1.55 6.64 -3.16
CA MET A 119 -2.68 6.33 -2.28
C MET A 119 -3.35 4.99 -2.59
N ALA A 120 -3.56 4.67 -3.86
CA ALA A 120 -4.26 3.45 -4.26
C ALA A 120 -3.48 2.17 -3.90
N TYR A 121 -2.15 2.22 -3.91
CA TYR A 121 -1.32 1.06 -3.61
C TYR A 121 -1.45 0.60 -2.15
N PRO A 122 -1.25 1.44 -1.12
CA PRO A 122 -1.51 1.08 0.27
C PRO A 122 -2.93 0.53 0.50
N LEU A 123 -3.95 1.17 -0.09
CA LEU A 123 -5.35 0.71 0.02
C LEU A 123 -5.54 -0.70 -0.55
N MET A 124 -4.95 -0.96 -1.71
CA MET A 124 -4.94 -2.29 -2.32
C MET A 124 -4.23 -3.31 -1.43
N VAL A 125 -3.10 -2.95 -0.82
CA VAL A 125 -2.37 -3.80 0.13
C VAL A 125 -3.28 -4.16 1.32
N TYR A 126 -3.99 -3.20 1.91
CA TYR A 126 -4.92 -3.50 3.02
C TYR A 126 -6.04 -4.45 2.59
N ALA A 127 -6.66 -4.22 1.43
CA ALA A 127 -7.72 -5.08 0.93
C ALA A 127 -7.23 -6.52 0.72
N ILE A 128 -6.05 -6.70 0.12
CA ILE A 128 -5.44 -8.02 -0.05
C ILE A 128 -5.08 -8.64 1.30
N SER A 129 -4.50 -7.86 2.22
CA SER A 129 -4.12 -8.32 3.56
C SER A 129 -5.31 -8.82 4.35
N ILE A 130 -6.45 -8.10 4.32
CA ILE A 130 -7.70 -8.51 4.96
C ILE A 130 -8.21 -9.81 4.34
N LEU A 131 -8.24 -9.91 3.01
CA LEU A 131 -8.73 -11.10 2.31
C LEU A 131 -7.87 -12.33 2.62
N LEU A 132 -6.55 -12.22 2.52
CA LEU A 132 -5.62 -13.30 2.80
C LEU A 132 -5.65 -13.70 4.29
N CYS A 133 -5.73 -12.73 5.19
CA CYS A 133 -5.80 -13.01 6.62
C CYS A 133 -7.12 -13.69 7.00
N GLY A 134 -8.23 -13.30 6.37
CA GLY A 134 -9.52 -14.00 6.49
C GLY A 134 -9.41 -15.46 6.02
N PHE A 135 -8.74 -15.69 4.89
CA PHE A 135 -8.49 -17.05 4.38
C PHE A 135 -7.61 -17.89 5.32
N PHE A 136 -6.52 -17.32 5.85
CA PHE A 136 -5.62 -18.00 6.80
C PHE A 136 -6.32 -18.38 8.10
N THR A 137 -7.31 -17.60 8.52
CA THR A 137 -8.10 -17.89 9.72
C THR A 137 -8.92 -19.19 9.58
N ILE A 138 -9.27 -19.58 8.35
CA ILE A 138 -10.10 -20.77 8.08
C ILE A 138 -9.24 -22.04 7.91
N PHE A 139 -8.06 -21.95 7.28
CA PHE A 139 -7.36 -23.14 6.76
C PHE A 139 -5.90 -23.33 7.23
N GLY A 140 -5.36 -22.46 8.09
CA GLY A 140 -3.90 -22.42 8.30
C GLY A 140 -3.34 -23.24 9.47
N ASN A 141 -2.07 -23.64 9.34
CA ASN A 141 -1.24 -24.17 10.42
C ASN A 141 -0.69 -23.02 11.30
N TYR A 142 -0.55 -23.24 12.60
CA TYR A 142 -0.17 -22.24 13.61
C TYR A 142 1.05 -21.38 13.20
N PHE A 143 2.17 -21.99 12.81
CA PHE A 143 3.38 -21.22 12.45
C PHE A 143 3.20 -20.42 11.15
N VAL A 144 2.61 -21.04 10.13
CA VAL A 144 2.40 -20.45 8.80
C VAL A 144 1.47 -19.24 8.92
N ILE A 145 0.39 -19.36 9.70
CA ILE A 145 -0.54 -18.25 9.93
C ILE A 145 0.17 -17.07 10.58
N TYR A 146 0.89 -17.29 11.68
CA TYR A 146 1.53 -16.22 12.43
C TYR A 146 2.54 -15.47 11.58
N PHE A 147 3.39 -16.22 10.85
CA PHE A 147 4.40 -15.62 9.99
C PHE A 147 3.79 -14.83 8.82
N PHE A 148 2.80 -15.38 8.11
CA PHE A 148 2.23 -14.68 6.95
C PHE A 148 1.31 -13.53 7.37
N SER A 149 0.51 -13.69 8.44
CA SER A 149 -0.29 -12.59 8.99
C SER A 149 0.59 -11.49 9.58
N GLY A 150 1.68 -11.84 10.26
CA GLY A 150 2.67 -10.87 10.74
C GLY A 150 3.31 -10.09 9.59
N PHE A 151 3.68 -10.78 8.51
CA PHE A 151 4.21 -10.15 7.31
C PHE A 151 3.21 -9.15 6.71
N LEU A 152 1.95 -9.56 6.53
CA LEU A 152 0.88 -8.70 6.01
C LEU A 152 0.65 -7.48 6.92
N PHE A 153 0.73 -7.67 8.23
CA PHE A 153 0.61 -6.60 9.21
C PHE A 153 1.75 -5.59 9.09
N TYR A 154 3.00 -6.02 9.24
CA TYR A 154 4.15 -5.12 9.17
C TYR A 154 4.28 -4.45 7.82
N TYR A 155 4.00 -5.16 6.73
CA TYR A 155 4.01 -4.58 5.39
C TYR A 155 2.92 -3.51 5.23
N GLY A 156 1.71 -3.79 5.72
CA GLY A 156 0.63 -2.81 5.75
C GLY A 156 1.00 -1.54 6.53
N ILE A 157 1.64 -1.68 7.70
CA ILE A 157 2.09 -0.52 8.48
C ILE A 157 3.14 0.30 7.71
N LEU A 158 4.11 -0.34 7.05
CA LEU A 158 5.10 0.39 6.24
C LEU A 158 4.45 1.18 5.11
N VAL A 159 3.53 0.58 4.36
CA VAL A 159 2.81 1.30 3.29
C VAL A 159 1.83 2.35 3.85
N THR A 160 1.46 2.28 5.13
CA THR A 160 0.72 3.35 5.81
C THR A 160 1.57 4.60 5.94
N PHE A 161 2.85 4.46 6.29
CA PHE A 161 3.75 5.61 6.34
C PHE A 161 3.96 6.24 4.96
N ASP A 162 4.02 5.44 3.90
CA ASP A 162 4.06 5.96 2.53
C ASP A 162 2.79 6.76 2.20
N LEU A 163 1.61 6.23 2.55
CA LEU A 163 0.33 6.93 2.37
C LEU A 163 0.31 8.28 3.12
N LEU A 164 0.72 8.28 4.39
CA LEU A 164 0.79 9.48 5.21
C LEU A 164 1.79 10.50 4.64
N SER A 165 2.96 10.04 4.19
CA SER A 165 3.98 10.89 3.57
C SER A 165 3.46 11.56 2.30
N SER A 166 2.74 10.82 1.45
CA SER A 166 2.16 11.36 0.22
C SER A 166 1.04 12.36 0.50
N ILE A 167 0.15 12.08 1.46
CA ILE A 167 -0.89 13.02 1.89
C ILE A 167 -0.26 14.30 2.47
N PHE A 168 0.71 14.15 3.37
CA PHE A 168 1.40 15.27 4.01
C PHE A 168 2.13 16.14 2.99
N SER A 169 2.89 15.53 2.08
CA SER A 169 3.61 16.25 1.03
C SER A 169 2.67 17.03 0.13
N THR A 170 1.53 16.43 -0.23
CA THR A 170 0.50 17.12 -1.02
C THR A 170 -0.09 18.28 -0.25
N ALA A 171 -0.47 18.08 1.01
CA ALA A 171 -1.02 19.15 1.84
C ALA A 171 -0.03 20.32 1.98
N MET A 172 1.24 20.04 2.28
CA MET A 172 2.27 21.08 2.40
C MET A 172 2.47 21.85 1.10
N PHE A 173 2.46 21.17 -0.06
CA PHE A 173 2.55 21.82 -1.36
C PHE A 173 1.39 22.80 -1.58
N VAL A 174 0.17 22.36 -1.28
CA VAL A 174 -1.05 23.17 -1.41
C VAL A 174 -1.01 24.42 -0.53
N PHE A 175 -0.60 24.26 0.73
CA PHE A 175 -0.52 25.39 1.65
C PHE A 175 0.64 26.34 1.34
N SER A 176 1.76 25.82 0.82
CA SER A 176 2.89 26.64 0.39
C SER A 176 2.62 27.44 -0.89
N SER A 177 1.73 26.95 -1.77
CA SER A 177 1.34 27.61 -3.02
C SER A 177 0.41 28.82 -2.82
N LYS A 178 -0.07 29.09 -1.60
CA LYS A 178 -0.96 30.23 -1.29
C LYS A 178 -0.21 31.52 -0.89
N LYS A 179 1.09 31.64 -1.20
CA LYS A 179 1.87 32.88 -1.07
C LYS A 179 2.25 33.39 -2.46
#